data_AF-A0A519R2G6-F1
#
_entry.id   AF-A0A519R2G6-F1
#
_cell.length_a   1.000
_cell.length_b   1.000
_cell.length_c   1.000
_cell.angle_alpha   90.00
_cell.angle_beta   90.00
_cell.angle_gamma   90.00
#
_symmetry.space_group_name_H-M   'P 1'
#
loop_
_entity.id
_entity.type
_entity.pdbx_description
1 polymer ?
#
loop_
_entity_poly.entity_id
_entity_poly.type
_entity_poly.pdbx_seq_one_letter_code
_entity_poly.pdbx_strand_id
1 'polypeptide(L)'
;LVTAENIAYDTLSNGRIMAKNFPGQIAQVPIDEKETYLRQNFSQSDNRNYRDGDRQSRRDFKFGSEEDSDTGKEVKRMYDSPIHNVTKDSLDNLVRVYDKSNKRTTLVNDNVRVYKGGSWRDRAYWLDPAQRRYFPQDMATDYIGFRCAMSSVGPKSSKKKARN
;
A
#
# COMPACT_ATOMS: atom_id res chain seq x y z
N LEU A 1 4.78 -6.62 -24.78
CA LEU A 1 3.41 -6.18 -25.19
C LEU A 1 2.44 -7.28 -24.80
N VAL A 2 1.28 -6.93 -24.25
CA VAL A 2 0.26 -7.91 -23.85
C VAL A 2 -0.54 -8.33 -25.09
N THR A 3 -0.52 -9.64 -25.40
CA THR A 3 -1.32 -10.28 -26.45
C THR A 3 -2.43 -11.11 -25.82
N ALA A 4 -3.44 -11.54 -26.59
CA ALA A 4 -4.54 -12.37 -26.09
C ALA A 4 -4.07 -13.67 -25.42
N GLU A 5 -2.93 -14.21 -25.85
CA GLU A 5 -2.32 -15.44 -25.33
C GLU A 5 -1.55 -15.23 -24.00
N ASN A 6 -1.09 -14.00 -23.73
CA ASN A 6 -0.23 -13.67 -22.59
C ASN A 6 -0.89 -12.64 -21.65
N ILE A 7 -2.21 -12.65 -21.56
CA ILE A 7 -2.94 -11.81 -20.58
C ILE A 7 -2.80 -12.44 -19.20
N ALA A 8 -2.28 -11.67 -18.24
CA ALA A 8 -2.30 -12.05 -16.83
C ALA A 8 -3.67 -11.76 -16.22
N TYR A 9 -4.20 -12.73 -15.48
CA TYR A 9 -5.46 -12.61 -14.74
C TYR A 9 -5.20 -12.61 -13.24
N ASP A 10 -6.01 -11.86 -12.50
CA ASP A 10 -6.04 -11.83 -11.04
C ASP A 10 -7.40 -12.29 -10.51
N THR A 11 -7.41 -12.90 -9.33
CA THR A 11 -8.64 -13.26 -8.64
C THR A 11 -8.96 -12.22 -7.57
N LEU A 12 -10.12 -11.58 -7.68
CA LEU A 12 -10.61 -10.68 -6.64
C LEU A 12 -11.02 -11.45 -5.38
N SER A 13 -11.21 -10.74 -4.26
CA SER A 13 -11.64 -11.34 -2.99
C SER A 13 -12.99 -12.08 -3.06
N ASN A 14 -13.83 -11.74 -4.03
CA ASN A 14 -15.11 -12.39 -4.30
C ASN A 14 -15.01 -13.64 -5.22
N GLY A 15 -13.80 -14.04 -5.61
CA GLY A 15 -13.55 -15.18 -6.49
C GLY A 15 -13.73 -14.90 -8.00
N ARG A 16 -14.08 -13.67 -8.40
CA ARG A 16 -14.15 -13.30 -9.82
C ARG A 16 -12.75 -13.10 -10.39
N ILE A 17 -12.55 -13.62 -11.59
CA ILE A 17 -11.30 -13.48 -12.34
C ILE A 17 -11.37 -12.21 -13.18
N MET A 18 -10.37 -11.33 -13.07
CA MET A 18 -10.26 -10.10 -13.83
C MET A 18 -8.89 -10.00 -14.52
N ALA A 19 -8.86 -9.51 -15.76
CA ALA A 19 -7.61 -9.25 -16.47
C ALA A 19 -6.88 -8.06 -15.84
N LYS A 20 -5.56 -8.17 -15.61
CA LYS A 20 -4.74 -7.05 -15.12
C LYS A 20 -4.53 -5.98 -16.17
N ASN A 21 -4.29 -6.42 -17.41
CA ASN A 21 -3.99 -5.56 -18.54
C ASN A 21 -4.84 -5.96 -19.74
N PHE A 22 -5.19 -4.99 -20.58
CA PHE A 22 -5.87 -5.25 -21.85
C PHE A 22 -4.88 -5.55 -22.98
N PRO A 23 -5.29 -6.30 -24.02
CA PRO A 23 -4.48 -6.49 -25.23
C PRO A 23 -4.00 -5.16 -25.80
N GLY A 24 -2.73 -5.08 -26.19
CA GLY A 24 -2.11 -3.85 -26.71
C GLY A 24 -1.52 -2.93 -25.64
N GLN A 25 -1.79 -3.17 -24.35
CA GLN A 25 -1.10 -2.46 -23.27
C GLN A 25 0.32 -3.00 -23.05
N ILE A 26 1.17 -2.17 -22.45
CA ILE A 26 2.49 -2.58 -21.98
C ILE A 26 2.30 -3.31 -20.65
N ALA A 27 2.86 -4.52 -20.53
CA ALA A 27 2.87 -5.27 -19.29
C ALA A 27 3.79 -4.55 -18.29
N GLN A 28 3.27 -4.21 -17.12
CA GLN A 28 4.08 -3.72 -16.02
C GLN A 28 4.67 -4.92 -15.28
N VAL A 29 5.99 -5.00 -15.24
CA VAL A 29 6.70 -6.03 -14.49
C VAL A 29 7.24 -5.37 -13.22
N PRO A 30 6.95 -5.91 -12.02
CA PRO A 30 7.51 -5.39 -10.80
C PRO A 30 9.02 -5.60 -10.79
N ILE A 31 9.74 -4.70 -10.12
CA ILE A 31 11.19 -4.78 -9.97
C ILE A 31 11.53 -5.97 -9.05
N ASP A 32 12.50 -6.78 -9.46
CA ASP A 32 12.93 -7.96 -8.71
C ASP A 32 14.03 -7.67 -7.68
N GLU A 33 14.25 -8.60 -6.75
CA GLU A 33 15.34 -8.53 -5.75
C GLU A 33 16.72 -8.42 -6.40
N LYS A 34 16.90 -9.03 -7.59
CA LYS A 34 18.15 -8.94 -8.37
C LYS A 34 18.41 -7.52 -8.89
N GLU A 35 17.36 -6.73 -9.14
CA GLU A 35 17.47 -5.39 -9.71
C GLU A 35 17.59 -4.29 -8.64
N THR A 36 17.05 -4.53 -7.45
CA THR A 36 17.03 -3.60 -6.31
C THR A 36 18.19 -3.77 -5.34
N TYR A 37 19.00 -4.82 -5.50
CA TYR A 37 20.06 -5.16 -4.55
C TYR A 37 21.04 -4.00 -4.32
N LEU A 38 21.16 -3.55 -3.07
CA LEU A 38 22.05 -2.46 -2.60
C LEU A 38 21.87 -1.11 -3.32
N ARG A 39 20.76 -0.91 -4.05
CA ARG A 39 20.41 0.42 -4.54
C ARG A 39 19.82 1.23 -3.40
N GLN A 40 20.32 2.45 -3.23
CA GLN A 40 19.79 3.39 -2.24
C GLN A 40 18.48 4.06 -2.71
N ASN A 41 18.19 4.01 -4.01
CA ASN A 41 17.12 4.82 -4.60
C ASN A 41 15.72 4.19 -4.49
N PHE A 42 15.61 2.87 -4.68
CA PHE A 42 14.32 2.15 -4.64
C PHE A 42 14.54 0.67 -4.31
N SER A 43 13.60 0.11 -3.52
CA SER A 43 13.61 -1.29 -3.08
C SER A 43 12.37 -2.06 -3.53
N GLN A 44 11.32 -1.37 -3.97
CA GLN A 44 10.04 -1.95 -4.40
C GLN A 44 9.50 -1.17 -5.60
N SER A 45 8.64 -1.83 -6.39
CA SER A 45 7.96 -1.22 -7.53
C SER A 45 6.68 -0.48 -7.13
N ASP A 46 5.94 -1.03 -6.15
CA ASP A 46 4.76 -0.41 -5.58
C ASP A 46 5.15 0.38 -4.34
N ASN A 47 5.04 1.70 -4.41
CA ASN A 47 5.36 2.63 -3.31
C ASN A 47 4.09 3.26 -2.71
N ARG A 48 2.91 2.66 -2.90
CA ARG A 48 1.66 3.15 -2.29
C ARG A 48 1.75 3.26 -0.76
N ASN A 49 2.56 2.41 -0.14
CA ASN A 49 2.80 2.32 1.30
C ASN A 49 4.16 2.89 1.73
N TYR A 50 4.74 3.80 0.94
CA TYR A 50 6.02 4.40 1.28
C TYR A 50 5.96 5.05 2.67
N ARG A 51 6.83 4.60 3.59
CA ARG A 51 6.83 4.98 5.02
C ARG A 51 5.53 4.62 5.75
N ASP A 52 4.98 3.45 5.45
CA ASP A 52 3.95 2.82 6.27
C ASP A 52 4.45 1.43 6.73
N GLY A 53 4.42 1.18 8.03
CA GLY A 53 4.87 -0.09 8.62
C GLY A 53 6.39 -0.37 8.62
N ASP A 54 7.20 0.44 7.94
CA ASP A 54 8.66 0.27 7.91
C ASP A 54 9.33 0.68 9.24
N ARG A 55 10.63 0.33 9.39
CA ARG A 55 11.40 0.66 10.60
C ARG A 55 11.42 2.17 10.86
N GLN A 56 11.49 2.97 9.79
CA GLN A 56 11.60 4.42 9.86
C GLN A 56 10.30 5.11 10.31
N SER A 57 9.15 4.46 10.12
CA SER A 57 7.83 5.01 10.46
C SER A 57 7.40 4.73 11.90
N ARG A 58 8.18 3.94 12.65
CA ARG A 58 7.91 3.66 14.06
C ARG A 58 8.07 4.92 14.89
N ARG A 59 7.17 5.13 15.85
CA ARG A 59 7.22 6.27 16.78
C ARG A 59 8.56 6.41 17.50
N ASP A 60 9.16 5.29 17.86
CA ASP A 60 10.40 5.24 18.64
C ASP A 60 11.65 5.11 17.73
N PHE A 61 11.53 5.41 16.42
CA PHE A 61 12.65 5.40 15.49
C PHE A 61 13.64 6.53 15.80
N LYS A 62 14.91 6.16 16.06
CA LYS A 62 16.01 7.11 16.27
C LYS A 62 16.96 7.06 15.08
N PHE A 63 17.06 8.18 14.36
CA PHE A 63 17.99 8.32 13.25
C PHE A 63 19.43 8.43 13.80
N GLY A 64 20.33 7.54 13.37
CA GLY A 64 21.75 7.56 13.77
C GLY A 64 22.12 6.75 15.02
N SER A 65 21.18 6.02 15.64
CA SER A 65 21.57 4.98 16.61
C SER A 65 22.11 3.77 15.84
N GLU A 66 23.33 3.33 16.16
CA GLU A 66 23.92 2.07 15.67
C GLU A 66 22.93 0.93 15.83
N GLU A 67 22.71 0.19 14.75
CA GLU A 67 21.81 -0.97 14.71
C GLU A 67 22.36 -2.12 15.58
N ASP A 68 21.43 -2.90 16.14
CA ASP A 68 21.62 -4.27 16.62
C ASP A 68 22.40 -4.53 17.92
N SER A 69 21.80 -4.16 19.06
CA SER A 69 22.05 -4.93 20.30
C SER A 69 20.84 -5.16 21.19
N ASP A 70 19.61 -5.00 20.69
CA ASP A 70 18.43 -5.43 21.46
C ASP A 70 17.86 -6.74 20.92
N THR A 71 18.70 -7.79 21.02
CA THR A 71 18.28 -9.20 20.98
C THR A 71 17.33 -9.57 22.13
N GLY A 72 16.99 -8.63 23.03
CA GLY A 72 16.21 -8.88 24.25
C GLY A 72 14.92 -8.08 24.42
N LYS A 73 14.76 -6.90 23.80
CA LYS A 73 13.50 -6.12 23.89
C LYS A 73 12.80 -6.10 22.55
N GLU A 74 11.52 -6.44 22.58
CA GLU A 74 10.63 -6.39 21.42
C GLU A 74 10.88 -5.12 20.60
N VAL A 75 11.49 -5.30 19.44
CA VAL A 75 11.50 -4.28 18.40
C VAL A 75 10.04 -3.87 18.22
N LYS A 76 9.70 -2.65 18.65
CA LYS A 76 8.33 -2.10 18.59
C LYS A 76 7.90 -1.93 17.14
N ARG A 77 7.49 -3.03 16.54
CA ARG A 77 6.99 -3.14 15.18
C ARG A 77 5.64 -2.46 15.09
N MET A 78 5.37 -1.82 13.96
CA MET A 78 4.02 -1.39 13.62
C MET A 78 3.27 -2.58 13.03
N TYR A 79 1.99 -2.69 13.39
CA TYR A 79 1.03 -3.65 12.86
C TYR A 79 1.62 -5.07 12.74
N ASP A 80 1.91 -5.75 13.85
CA ASP A 80 2.41 -7.16 13.92
C ASP A 80 3.04 -7.70 12.61
N SER A 81 4.08 -7.02 12.13
CA SER A 81 4.56 -7.17 10.75
C SER A 81 5.51 -8.38 10.62
N PRO A 82 5.61 -9.00 9.42
CA PRO A 82 6.48 -10.15 9.18
C PRO A 82 7.96 -9.89 9.54
N ILE A 83 8.66 -10.93 10.00
CA ILE A 83 10.05 -10.84 10.50
C ILE A 83 11.05 -11.43 9.49
N HIS A 84 11.68 -10.56 8.72
CA HIS A 84 12.74 -10.91 7.76
C HIS A 84 14.03 -11.32 8.48
N ASN A 85 14.65 -12.42 8.07
CA ASN A 85 15.95 -12.86 8.55
C ASN A 85 17.00 -12.78 7.43
N VAL A 86 18.19 -12.30 7.77
CA VAL A 86 19.35 -12.29 6.88
C VAL A 86 20.41 -13.20 7.48
N THR A 87 20.71 -14.30 6.79
CA THR A 87 21.72 -15.28 7.19
C THR A 87 22.83 -15.34 6.15
N LYS A 88 24.05 -15.66 6.57
CA LYS A 88 25.15 -15.97 5.64
C LYS A 88 25.29 -17.48 5.51
N ASP A 89 25.36 -17.96 4.28
CA ASP A 89 25.65 -19.36 4.00
C ASP A 89 27.15 -19.64 4.13
N SER A 90 27.53 -20.92 4.19
CA SER A 90 28.93 -21.37 4.34
C SER A 90 29.82 -21.02 3.13
N LEU A 91 29.22 -20.62 2.02
CA LEU A 91 29.87 -20.07 0.83
C LEU A 91 29.92 -18.53 0.81
N ASP A 92 29.70 -17.88 1.97
CA ASP A 92 29.58 -16.43 2.18
C ASP A 92 28.51 -15.73 1.31
N ASN A 93 27.61 -16.51 0.72
CA ASN A 93 26.43 -16.01 0.04
C ASN A 93 25.40 -15.55 1.08
N LEU A 94 24.90 -14.32 0.94
CA LEU A 94 23.88 -13.75 1.82
C LEU A 94 22.49 -14.32 1.45
N VAL A 95 21.96 -15.22 2.28
CA VAL A 95 20.61 -15.79 2.16
C VAL A 95 19.64 -14.92 2.94
N ARG A 96 18.73 -14.27 2.22
CA ARG A 96 17.69 -13.40 2.79
C ARG A 96 16.36 -14.12 2.71
N VAL A 97 15.68 -14.27 3.85
CA VAL A 97 14.42 -15.00 3.95
C VAL A 97 13.32 -14.06 4.42
N TYR A 98 12.33 -13.87 3.57
CA TYR A 98 11.08 -13.20 3.91
C TYR A 98 10.19 -14.12 4.77
N ASP A 99 9.57 -13.58 5.82
CA ASP A 99 8.63 -14.32 6.67
C ASP A 99 7.29 -14.50 5.96
N LYS A 100 7.05 -15.72 5.47
CA LYS A 100 5.82 -16.13 4.79
C LYS A 100 4.78 -16.72 5.75
N SER A 101 4.99 -16.65 7.06
CA SER A 101 4.07 -17.27 8.02
C SER A 101 2.77 -16.48 8.15
N ASN A 102 1.62 -17.18 8.15
CA ASN A 102 0.31 -16.58 8.39
C ASN A 102 0.08 -16.17 9.86
N LYS A 103 1.11 -16.26 10.72
CA LYS A 103 1.00 -15.97 12.15
C LYS A 103 0.99 -14.46 12.44
N ARG A 104 1.60 -13.66 11.55
CA ARG A 104 1.83 -12.22 11.72
C ARG A 104 1.17 -11.45 10.59
N THR A 105 -0.15 -11.31 10.69
CA THR A 105 -0.98 -10.69 9.66
C THR A 105 -1.79 -9.55 10.25
N THR A 106 -1.94 -8.48 9.49
CA THR A 106 -2.72 -7.31 9.88
C THR A 106 -3.91 -7.14 8.95
N LEU A 107 -4.99 -6.56 9.46
CA LEU A 107 -6.14 -6.17 8.63
C LEU A 107 -5.88 -4.86 7.86
N VAL A 108 -4.71 -4.23 8.06
CA VAL A 108 -4.30 -3.01 7.36
C VAL A 108 -3.57 -3.43 6.08
N ASN A 109 -4.11 -3.00 4.93
CA ASN A 109 -3.61 -3.34 3.61
C ASN A 109 -3.78 -2.14 2.65
N ASP A 110 -2.83 -1.99 1.74
CA ASP A 110 -2.75 -0.95 0.69
C ASP A 110 -3.90 -0.97 -0.33
N ASN A 111 -4.69 -2.04 -0.32
CA ASN A 111 -5.87 -2.21 -1.17
C ASN A 111 -7.14 -1.60 -0.56
N VAL A 112 -7.09 -1.10 0.67
CA VAL A 112 -8.22 -0.42 1.31
C VAL A 112 -8.22 1.06 0.94
N ARG A 113 -9.40 1.61 0.63
CA ARG A 113 -9.57 3.02 0.26
C ARG A 113 -10.47 3.76 1.24
N VAL A 114 -10.18 5.04 1.44
CA VAL A 114 -11.03 5.94 2.21
C VAL A 114 -12.15 6.45 1.33
N TYR A 115 -13.39 6.33 1.81
CA TYR A 115 -14.54 7.03 1.26
C TYR A 115 -15.14 7.96 2.32
N LYS A 116 -15.80 9.03 1.86
CA LYS A 116 -16.27 10.14 2.70
C LYS A 116 -17.69 10.54 2.31
N GLY A 117 -18.37 11.19 3.25
CA GLY A 117 -19.75 11.65 3.10
C GLY A 117 -20.74 10.73 3.79
N GLY A 118 -22.00 10.85 3.38
CA GLY A 118 -23.12 10.04 3.85
C GLY A 118 -23.83 9.36 2.71
N SER A 119 -24.25 8.13 2.94
CA SER A 119 -25.20 7.41 2.10
C SER A 119 -26.65 7.72 2.52
N TRP A 120 -27.60 7.46 1.63
CA TRP A 120 -29.03 7.41 1.95
C TRP A 120 -29.39 6.44 3.11
N ARG A 121 -28.53 5.45 3.37
CA ARG A 121 -28.68 4.47 4.47
C ARG A 121 -28.11 4.97 5.80
N ASP A 122 -27.31 6.03 5.79
CA ASP A 122 -26.68 6.55 7.00
C ASP A 122 -27.65 7.44 7.78
N ARG A 123 -27.73 7.22 9.10
CA ARG A 123 -28.47 8.12 10.00
C ARG A 123 -27.69 9.42 10.19
N ALA A 124 -28.40 10.55 10.25
CA ALA A 124 -27.81 11.88 10.37
C ALA A 124 -26.83 12.03 11.55
N TYR A 125 -27.08 11.33 12.66
CA TYR A 125 -26.20 11.34 13.83
C TYR A 125 -24.78 10.81 13.54
N TRP A 126 -24.59 10.03 12.49
CA TRP A 126 -23.29 9.45 12.08
C TRP A 126 -22.68 10.15 10.85
N LEU A 127 -23.17 11.34 10.51
CA LEU A 127 -22.64 12.17 9.43
C LEU A 127 -21.72 13.25 10.00
N ASP A 128 -20.45 12.89 10.19
CA ASP A 128 -19.40 13.83 10.59
C ASP A 128 -18.38 14.01 9.43
N PRO A 129 -18.10 15.25 8.97
CA PRO A 129 -17.08 15.50 7.96
C PRO A 129 -15.68 15.02 8.36
N ALA A 130 -15.35 14.89 9.65
CA ALA A 130 -14.07 14.38 10.10
C ALA A 130 -14.00 12.84 10.01
N GLN A 131 -15.12 12.13 10.19
CA GLN A 131 -15.17 10.67 10.21
C GLN A 131 -14.70 10.04 8.90
N ARG A 132 -13.70 9.16 8.96
CA ARG A 132 -13.17 8.42 7.80
C ARG A 132 -13.70 7.00 7.85
N ARG A 133 -14.25 6.52 6.72
CA ARG A 133 -14.67 5.13 6.55
C ARG A 133 -13.80 4.48 5.49
N TYR A 134 -13.67 3.17 5.60
CA TYR A 134 -12.71 2.38 4.82
C TYR A 134 -13.43 1.22 4.16
N PHE A 135 -13.09 0.94 2.91
CA PHE A 135 -13.63 -0.20 2.18
C PHE A 135 -12.56 -0.78 1.23
N PRO A 136 -12.51 -2.11 1.02
CA PRO A 136 -11.64 -2.72 0.02
C PRO A 136 -11.94 -2.18 -1.38
N GLN A 137 -10.89 -1.89 -2.17
CA GLN A 137 -11.04 -1.29 -3.51
C GLN A 137 -11.71 -2.19 -4.54
N ASP A 138 -11.71 -3.50 -4.31
CA ASP A 138 -12.26 -4.53 -5.19
C ASP A 138 -13.74 -4.84 -4.91
N MET A 139 -14.28 -4.33 -3.81
CA MET A 139 -15.69 -4.51 -3.44
C MET A 139 -16.52 -3.28 -3.84
N ALA A 140 -17.73 -3.53 -4.32
CA ALA A 140 -18.71 -2.50 -4.65
C ALA A 140 -19.93 -2.63 -3.73
N THR A 141 -20.56 -1.50 -3.40
CA THR A 141 -21.82 -1.45 -2.66
C THR A 141 -22.80 -0.52 -3.36
N ASP A 142 -24.09 -0.72 -3.12
CA ASP A 142 -25.19 0.08 -3.66
C ASP A 142 -25.21 1.53 -3.16
N TYR A 143 -24.52 1.80 -2.04
CA TYR A 143 -24.53 3.10 -1.39
C TYR A 143 -23.25 3.93 -1.52
N ILE A 144 -22.21 3.39 -2.17
CA ILE A 144 -20.96 4.10 -2.44
C ILE A 144 -20.92 4.48 -3.91
N GLY A 145 -20.75 5.77 -4.18
CA GLY A 145 -20.58 6.33 -5.53
C GLY A 145 -19.26 7.08 -5.71
N PHE A 146 -19.10 7.73 -6.86
CA PHE A 146 -17.91 8.54 -7.17
C PHE A 146 -18.26 10.01 -7.41
N ARG A 147 -17.30 10.89 -7.11
CA ARG A 147 -17.33 12.31 -7.50
C ARG A 147 -16.06 12.61 -8.27
N CYS A 148 -16.19 13.23 -9.44
CA CYS A 148 -15.03 13.64 -10.22
C CYS A 148 -14.33 14.84 -9.56
N ALA A 149 -13.00 14.78 -9.50
CA ALA A 149 -12.15 15.90 -9.13
C ALA A 149 -11.21 16.20 -10.30
N MET A 150 -10.94 17.48 -10.54
CA MET A 150 -10.09 17.94 -11.63
C MET A 150 -9.05 18.92 -11.08
N SER A 151 -7.86 18.90 -11.66
CA SER A 151 -6.87 19.94 -11.42
C SER A 151 -7.32 21.24 -12.08
N SER A 152 -7.21 22.36 -11.35
CA SER A 152 -7.40 23.68 -11.95
C SER A 152 -6.18 24.01 -12.79
N VAL A 153 -6.37 24.21 -14.10
CA VAL A 153 -5.32 24.70 -15.00
C VAL A 153 -5.30 26.23 -15.00
N GLY A 154 -4.11 26.81 -15.08
CA GLY A 154 -3.90 28.26 -15.09
C GLY A 154 -3.49 28.88 -13.75
N PRO A 155 -3.10 30.17 -13.74
CA PRO A 155 -2.69 30.86 -12.52
C PRO A 155 -3.86 31.00 -11.55
N LYS A 156 -3.59 30.76 -10.26
CA LYS A 156 -4.59 30.94 -9.20
C LYS A 156 -5.04 32.41 -9.20
N SER A 157 -6.35 32.65 -9.26
CA SER A 157 -6.88 34.01 -9.14
C SER A 157 -6.44 34.62 -7.80
N SER A 158 -5.89 35.83 -7.83
CA SER A 158 -5.51 36.58 -6.63
C SER A 158 -6.73 37.01 -5.79
N LYS A 159 -7.92 36.98 -6.38
CA LYS A 159 -9.18 37.31 -5.71
C LYS A 159 -9.72 36.08 -5.00
N LYS A 160 -9.69 36.10 -3.66
CA LYS A 160 -10.37 35.10 -2.83
C LYS A 160 -11.89 35.24 -3.06
N LYS A 161 -12.52 34.24 -3.69
CA LYS A 161 -13.98 34.13 -3.65
C LYS A 161 -14.40 33.61 -2.27
N ALA A 162 -15.40 34.24 -1.67
CA ALA A 162 -16.06 33.71 -0.49
C ALA A 162 -16.63 32.32 -0.81
N ARG A 163 -16.42 31.36 0.09
CA ARG A 163 -17.02 30.03 0.01
C ARG A 163 -18.40 30.15 0.65
N ASN A 164 -19.45 30.05 -0.16
CA ASN A 164 -20.83 29.90 0.33
C ASN A 164 -20.99 28.54 1.02
#